data_AF-A0A399WHF0-F1
#
_entry.id   AF-A0A399WHF0-F1
#
_cell.length_a   1.000
_cell.length_b   1.000
_cell.length_c   1.000
_cell.angle_alpha   90.00
_cell.angle_beta   90.00
_cell.angle_gamma   90.00
#
_symmetry.space_group_name_H-M   'P 1'
#
loop_
_entity.id
_entity.type
_entity.pdbx_description
1 polymer ?
#
loop_
_entity_poly.entity_id
_entity_poly.type
_entity_poly.pdbx_seq_one_letter_code
_entity_poly.pdbx_strand_id
1 'polypeptide(L)'
;MWTTTISNRRQESGMTLIAVMAVMAIFAVALLAVAPTIATEVQRERELEAIARGEEVAEAIRQYVEFYRGAKLPTSIDDLLEGLPEGTRTRQILRPSAAIDPLSKDGKWRLVQADGKSLAPFAKAVQAYNGGLLPSNPSQVFDRWAIVIVNSLNTETEADKATPVDEELEVLTENTPFIGVASQDRGKSIVAYYGLENHSRWIFTPLFRGTGVSVQPGRNMNAAANVRPATNIAID
;
A
#
# COMPACT_ATOMS: atom_id res chain seq x y z
N MET A 1 -81.63 -0.92 -41.58
CA MET A 1 -80.53 0.07 -41.53
C MET A 1 -79.56 -0.42 -40.46
N TRP A 2 -78.44 -1.02 -40.87
CA TRP A 2 -77.45 -1.56 -39.93
C TRP A 2 -76.17 -0.73 -40.09
N THR A 3 -75.81 0.04 -39.06
CA THR A 3 -74.53 0.73 -38.98
C THR A 3 -73.58 -0.16 -38.19
N THR A 4 -72.65 -0.83 -38.88
CA THR A 4 -71.55 -1.56 -38.22
C THR A 4 -70.44 -0.56 -37.91
N THR A 5 -70.28 -0.21 -36.63
CA THR A 5 -69.14 0.55 -36.13
C THR A 5 -67.86 -0.29 -36.24
N ILE A 6 -66.91 0.18 -37.05
CA ILE A 6 -65.57 -0.42 -37.18
C ILE A 6 -64.79 -0.07 -35.90
N SER A 7 -64.42 -1.08 -35.11
CA SER A 7 -63.59 -0.90 -33.91
C SER A 7 -62.12 -0.70 -34.29
N ASN A 8 -61.56 0.44 -33.87
CA ASN A 8 -60.19 0.85 -34.16
C ASN A 8 -59.19 0.15 -33.23
N ARG A 9 -58.76 -1.08 -33.57
CA ARG A 9 -57.71 -1.84 -32.86
C ARG A 9 -56.28 -1.55 -33.38
N ARG A 10 -55.98 -0.31 -33.77
CA ARG A 10 -54.64 0.07 -34.31
C ARG A 10 -53.78 0.93 -33.38
N GLN A 11 -54.24 1.25 -32.16
CA GLN A 11 -53.48 2.10 -31.23
C GLN A 11 -52.74 1.35 -30.10
N GLU A 12 -52.93 0.04 -29.95
CA GLU A 12 -52.32 -0.73 -28.84
C GLU A 12 -50.92 -1.29 -29.16
N SER A 13 -50.54 -1.44 -30.44
CA SER A 13 -49.25 -2.04 -30.81
C SER A 13 -48.05 -1.09 -30.76
N GLY A 14 -48.27 0.23 -30.79
CA GLY A 14 -47.19 1.22 -30.73
C GLY A 14 -46.69 1.46 -29.31
N MET A 15 -47.59 1.40 -28.32
CA MET A 15 -47.26 1.66 -26.91
C MET A 15 -46.42 0.53 -26.29
N THR A 16 -46.64 -0.72 -26.70
CA THR A 16 -45.86 -1.86 -26.21
C THR A 16 -44.40 -1.81 -26.66
N LEU A 17 -44.14 -1.37 -27.89
CA LEU A 17 -42.77 -1.19 -28.39
C LEU A 17 -42.02 -0.11 -27.60
N ILE A 18 -42.66 1.03 -27.36
CA ILE A 18 -42.07 2.13 -26.56
C ILE A 18 -41.81 1.67 -25.13
N ALA A 19 -42.73 0.91 -24.52
CA ALA A 19 -42.55 0.35 -23.18
C ALA A 19 -41.34 -0.60 -23.12
N VAL A 20 -41.18 -1.51 -24.10
CA VAL A 20 -40.03 -2.42 -24.17
C VAL A 20 -38.73 -1.65 -24.37
N MET A 21 -38.71 -0.65 -25.25
CA MET A 21 -37.52 0.19 -25.44
C MET A 21 -37.16 0.98 -24.18
N ALA A 22 -38.15 1.50 -23.45
CA ALA A 22 -37.93 2.19 -22.19
C ALA A 22 -37.37 1.24 -21.12
N VAL A 23 -37.90 0.01 -21.00
CA VAL A 23 -37.37 -1.00 -20.09
C VAL A 23 -35.95 -1.40 -20.47
N MET A 24 -35.65 -1.60 -21.75
CA MET A 24 -34.29 -1.89 -22.23
C MET A 24 -33.32 -0.74 -21.96
N ALA A 25 -33.75 0.52 -22.13
CA ALA A 25 -32.93 1.68 -21.83
C ALA A 25 -32.64 1.79 -20.33
N ILE A 26 -33.65 1.58 -19.47
CA ILE A 26 -33.46 1.54 -18.01
C ILE A 26 -32.50 0.40 -17.63
N PHE A 27 -32.64 -0.77 -18.27
CA PHE A 27 -31.77 -1.91 -18.02
C PHE A 27 -30.31 -1.63 -18.44
N ALA A 28 -30.11 -0.98 -19.59
CA ALA A 28 -28.78 -0.58 -20.06
C ALA A 28 -28.12 0.43 -19.11
N VAL A 29 -28.86 1.42 -18.61
CA VAL A 29 -28.37 2.38 -17.60
C VAL A 29 -28.08 1.69 -16.27
N ALA A 30 -28.93 0.75 -15.84
CA ALA A 30 -28.75 0.00 -14.60
C ALA A 30 -27.47 -0.87 -14.62
N LEU A 31 -27.15 -1.50 -15.76
CA LEU A 31 -25.94 -2.31 -15.91
C LEU A 31 -24.65 -1.48 -15.81
N LEU A 32 -24.65 -0.23 -16.30
CA LEU A 32 -23.49 0.67 -16.19
C LEU A 32 -23.16 1.03 -14.74
N ALA A 33 -24.13 0.98 -13.83
CA ALA A 33 -23.92 1.30 -12.42
C ALA A 33 -23.07 0.26 -11.65
N VAL A 34 -22.91 -0.96 -12.17
CA VAL A 34 -22.22 -2.07 -11.47
C VAL A 34 -20.74 -2.18 -11.86
N ALA A 35 -20.34 -1.67 -13.03
CA ALA A 35 -18.98 -1.75 -13.55
C ALA A 35 -17.86 -1.17 -12.65
N PRO A 36 -18.01 0.01 -11.99
CA PRO A 36 -16.89 0.61 -11.27
C PRO A 36 -16.42 -0.21 -10.06
N THR A 37 -17.30 -1.02 -9.46
CA THR A 37 -17.03 -1.76 -8.22
C THR A 37 -16.02 -2.91 -8.41
N ILE A 38 -15.97 -3.51 -9.60
CA ILE A 38 -15.06 -4.64 -9.87
C ILE A 38 -13.62 -4.13 -10.04
N ALA A 39 -13.44 -3.02 -10.76
CA ALA A 39 -12.12 -2.46 -10.98
C ALA A 39 -11.46 -2.01 -9.65
N THR A 40 -12.26 -1.46 -8.73
CA THR A 40 -11.78 -1.07 -7.40
C THR A 40 -11.40 -2.28 -6.54
N GLU A 41 -12.15 -3.38 -6.63
CA GLU A 41 -11.80 -4.58 -5.85
C GLU A 41 -10.52 -5.21 -6.36
N VAL A 42 -10.34 -5.33 -7.69
CA VAL A 42 -9.11 -5.84 -8.29
C VAL A 42 -7.91 -4.96 -7.94
N GLN A 43 -8.07 -3.64 -7.96
CA GLN A 43 -7.01 -2.72 -7.53
C GLN A 43 -6.65 -2.95 -6.07
N ARG A 44 -7.65 -3.03 -5.19
CA ARG A 44 -7.45 -3.27 -3.76
C ARG A 44 -6.76 -4.61 -3.48
N GLU A 45 -7.14 -5.67 -4.20
CA GLU A 45 -6.48 -6.98 -4.07
C GLU A 45 -5.00 -6.90 -4.45
N ARG A 46 -4.67 -6.21 -5.55
CA ARG A 46 -3.27 -5.98 -5.96
C ARG A 46 -2.49 -5.15 -4.94
N GLU A 47 -3.12 -4.14 -4.36
CA GLU A 47 -2.52 -3.31 -3.30
C GLU A 47 -2.21 -4.14 -2.05
N LEU A 48 -3.15 -4.99 -1.62
CA LEU A 48 -2.94 -5.89 -0.48
C LEU A 48 -1.85 -6.91 -0.76
N GLU A 49 -1.79 -7.44 -1.99
CA GLU A 49 -0.73 -8.34 -2.41
C GLU A 49 0.63 -7.62 -2.48
N ALA A 50 0.66 -6.37 -2.95
CA ALA A 50 1.88 -5.54 -2.96
C ALA A 50 2.42 -5.34 -1.54
N ILE A 51 1.53 -5.05 -0.58
CA ILE A 51 1.90 -4.95 0.83
C ILE A 51 2.44 -6.29 1.32
N ALA A 52 1.74 -7.40 1.10
CA ALA A 52 2.19 -8.71 1.56
C ALA A 52 3.57 -9.09 0.99
N ARG A 53 3.80 -8.89 -0.31
CA ARG A 53 5.08 -9.15 -0.98
C ARG A 53 6.18 -8.21 -0.51
N GLY A 54 5.89 -6.92 -0.38
CA GLY A 54 6.82 -5.92 0.14
C GLY A 54 7.26 -6.24 1.57
N GLU A 55 6.34 -6.70 2.41
CA GLU A 55 6.62 -7.16 3.78
C GLU A 55 7.52 -8.41 3.80
N GLU A 56 7.33 -9.37 2.89
CA GLU A 56 8.26 -10.50 2.73
C GLU A 56 9.66 -10.03 2.30
N VAL A 57 9.76 -9.03 1.43
CA VAL A 57 11.06 -8.44 1.06
C VAL A 57 11.72 -7.76 2.26
N ALA A 58 10.98 -6.97 3.03
CA ALA A 58 11.51 -6.32 4.23
C ALA A 58 12.01 -7.33 5.26
N GLU A 59 11.30 -8.45 5.42
CA GLU A 59 11.70 -9.56 6.28
C GLU A 59 12.95 -10.29 5.75
N ALA A 60 13.06 -10.49 4.44
CA ALA A 60 14.28 -11.04 3.83
C ALA A 60 15.49 -10.11 4.05
N ILE A 61 15.32 -8.80 3.87
CA ILE A 61 16.36 -7.81 4.21
C ILE A 61 16.74 -7.95 5.70
N ARG A 62 15.74 -8.08 6.59
CA ARG A 62 15.99 -8.25 8.02
C ARG A 62 16.94 -9.41 8.30
N GLN A 63 16.62 -10.57 7.76
CA GLN A 63 17.40 -11.80 7.92
C GLN A 63 18.80 -11.67 7.31
N TYR A 64 18.92 -11.03 6.15
CA TYR A 64 20.21 -10.81 5.49
C TYR A 64 21.14 -9.95 6.35
N VAL A 65 20.64 -8.83 6.85
CA VAL A 65 21.41 -7.90 7.66
C VAL A 65 21.79 -8.52 9.00
N GLU A 66 20.87 -9.26 9.64
CA GLU A 66 21.16 -9.97 10.89
C GLU A 66 22.21 -11.07 10.71
N PHE A 67 22.15 -11.82 9.60
CA PHE A 67 23.13 -12.85 9.27
C PHE A 67 24.56 -12.27 9.18
N TYR A 68 24.71 -11.13 8.51
CA TYR A 68 25.99 -10.41 8.42
C TYR A 68 26.25 -9.47 9.62
N ARG A 69 25.48 -9.57 10.71
CA ARG A 69 25.63 -8.75 11.93
C ARG A 69 25.63 -7.24 11.68
N GLY A 70 24.87 -6.80 10.69
CA GLY A 70 24.78 -5.41 10.27
C GLY A 70 25.96 -4.92 9.43
N ALA A 71 26.93 -5.76 9.06
CA ALA A 71 28.10 -5.34 8.29
C ALA A 71 27.80 -5.15 6.79
N LYS A 72 26.79 -5.84 6.26
CA LYS A 72 26.46 -5.85 4.83
C LYS A 72 24.97 -5.62 4.61
N LEU A 73 24.64 -4.75 3.66
CA LEU A 73 23.31 -4.61 3.08
C LEU A 73 23.26 -5.34 1.73
N PRO A 74 22.10 -5.87 1.31
CA PRO A 74 21.93 -6.37 -0.05
C PRO A 74 22.12 -5.24 -1.07
N THR A 75 22.65 -5.58 -2.24
CA THR A 75 22.89 -4.63 -3.35
C THR A 75 21.93 -4.83 -4.51
N SER A 76 21.26 -5.97 -4.57
CA SER A 76 20.21 -6.30 -5.52
C SER A 76 19.12 -7.16 -4.86
N ILE A 77 17.95 -7.25 -5.51
CA ILE A 77 16.90 -8.20 -5.10
C ILE A 77 17.36 -9.66 -5.28
N ASP A 78 18.26 -9.90 -6.23
CA ASP A 78 18.80 -11.23 -6.52
C ASP A 78 19.65 -11.77 -5.37
N ASP A 79 20.35 -10.90 -4.63
CA ASP A 79 21.08 -11.28 -3.40
C ASP A 79 20.12 -11.90 -2.35
N LEU A 80 18.86 -11.45 -2.32
CA LEU A 80 17.84 -11.98 -1.41
C LEU A 80 17.21 -13.27 -1.95
N LEU A 81 17.16 -13.45 -3.27
CA LEU A 81 16.68 -14.66 -3.93
C LEU A 81 17.68 -15.82 -3.85
N GLU A 82 18.98 -15.53 -4.02
CA GLU A 82 20.06 -16.51 -3.85
C GLU A 82 20.05 -17.09 -2.42
N GLY A 83 19.71 -16.24 -1.45
CA GLY A 83 19.55 -16.62 -0.06
C GLY A 83 20.83 -16.46 0.77
N LEU A 84 20.86 -17.12 1.93
CA LEU A 84 21.98 -17.03 2.86
C LEU A 84 22.80 -18.33 2.85
N PRO A 85 24.14 -18.25 2.90
CA PRO A 85 24.96 -19.45 2.98
C PRO A 85 24.78 -20.14 4.34
N GLU A 86 24.42 -21.42 4.31
CA GLU A 86 24.25 -22.30 5.46
C GLU A 86 25.13 -23.55 5.26
N GLY A 87 26.44 -23.38 5.48
CA GLY A 87 27.43 -24.41 5.22
C GLY A 87 27.65 -24.63 3.72
N THR A 88 27.23 -25.80 3.21
CA THR A 88 27.34 -26.16 1.78
C THR A 88 26.08 -25.87 0.97
N ARG A 89 25.00 -25.42 1.61
CA ARG A 89 23.72 -25.09 0.96
C ARG A 89 23.40 -23.61 1.17
N THR A 90 22.47 -23.10 0.37
CA THR A 90 21.87 -21.77 0.60
C THR A 90 20.47 -21.94 1.18
N ARG A 91 20.16 -21.14 2.20
CA ARG A 91 18.82 -21.03 2.77
C ARG A 91 18.09 -19.89 2.08
N GLN A 92 17.00 -20.22 1.39
CA GLN A 92 16.13 -19.23 0.76
C GLN A 92 15.46 -18.35 1.82
N ILE A 93 15.60 -17.03 1.68
CA ILE A 93 14.99 -16.03 2.58
C ILE A 93 13.86 -15.25 1.91
N LEU A 94 13.84 -15.19 0.58
CA LEU A 94 12.83 -14.50 -0.20
C LEU A 94 12.13 -15.46 -1.17
N ARG A 95 10.79 -15.39 -1.22
CA ARG A 95 10.02 -16.11 -2.23
C ARG A 95 10.19 -15.43 -3.60
N PRO A 96 10.33 -16.17 -4.71
CA PRO A 96 10.44 -15.58 -6.04
C PRO A 96 9.27 -14.67 -6.41
N SER A 97 8.07 -14.98 -5.93
CA SER A 97 6.87 -14.15 -6.12
C SER A 97 6.97 -12.79 -5.43
N ALA A 98 7.63 -12.70 -4.28
CA ALA A 98 7.77 -11.47 -3.52
C ALA A 98 8.81 -10.52 -4.12
N ALA A 99 9.74 -11.02 -4.93
CA ALA A 99 10.68 -10.19 -5.68
C ALA A 99 10.02 -9.38 -6.81
N ILE A 100 8.75 -9.64 -7.11
CA ILE A 100 7.99 -8.96 -8.18
C ILE A 100 6.94 -8.03 -7.57
N ASP A 101 7.02 -6.74 -7.89
CA ASP A 101 6.03 -5.72 -7.54
C ASP A 101 4.77 -5.87 -8.43
N PRO A 102 3.58 -6.20 -7.88
CA PRO A 102 2.36 -6.36 -8.67
C PRO A 102 1.75 -5.03 -9.17
N LEU A 103 2.22 -3.88 -8.67
CA LEU A 103 1.74 -2.55 -9.06
C LEU A 103 2.60 -1.94 -10.18
N SER A 104 3.88 -2.30 -10.24
CA SER A 104 4.80 -1.85 -11.28
C SER A 104 4.53 -2.55 -12.61
N LYS A 105 4.59 -1.80 -13.72
CA LYS A 105 4.43 -2.35 -15.08
C LYS A 105 5.56 -3.32 -15.44
N ASP A 106 6.76 -3.04 -14.97
CA ASP A 106 7.95 -3.84 -15.23
C ASP A 106 8.18 -4.90 -14.14
N GLY A 107 7.31 -4.96 -13.12
CA GLY A 107 7.40 -5.90 -12.01
C GLY A 107 8.59 -5.67 -11.05
N LYS A 108 9.40 -4.63 -11.28
CA LYS A 108 10.58 -4.34 -10.46
C LYS A 108 10.23 -3.44 -9.28
N TRP A 109 10.75 -3.80 -8.11
CA TRP A 109 10.79 -2.91 -6.95
C TRP A 109 11.78 -1.76 -7.17
N ARG A 110 11.50 -0.62 -6.55
CA ARG A 110 12.46 0.46 -6.36
C ARG A 110 13.23 0.21 -5.08
N LEU A 111 14.56 0.20 -5.15
CA LEU A 111 15.45 0.04 -4.01
C LEU A 111 15.57 1.37 -3.25
N VAL A 112 15.40 1.30 -1.94
CA VAL A 112 15.49 2.45 -1.03
C VAL A 112 16.78 2.35 -0.22
N GLN A 113 17.62 3.36 -0.38
CA GLN A 113 18.92 3.43 0.27
C GLN A 113 18.79 3.64 1.79
N ALA A 114 19.84 3.29 2.52
CA ALA A 114 19.92 3.50 3.96
C ALA A 114 20.39 4.93 4.31
N ASP A 115 19.79 5.93 3.69
CA ASP A 115 20.14 7.34 3.82
C ASP A 115 18.97 8.18 4.34
N GLY A 116 19.29 9.35 4.90
CA GLY A 116 18.29 10.26 5.43
C GLY A 116 17.34 10.79 4.36
N LYS A 117 17.83 11.10 3.14
CA LYS A 117 17.01 11.72 2.10
C LYS A 117 15.87 10.82 1.65
N SER A 118 16.13 9.53 1.41
CA SER A 118 15.09 8.62 0.92
C SER A 118 14.12 8.14 2.02
N LEU A 119 14.59 7.97 3.25
CA LEU A 119 13.80 7.41 4.35
C LEU A 119 13.18 8.44 5.30
N ALA A 120 13.68 9.68 5.39
CA ALA A 120 13.12 10.69 6.28
C ALA A 120 11.64 10.99 6.01
N PRO A 121 11.15 11.15 4.76
CA PRO A 121 9.74 11.40 4.51
C PRO A 121 8.85 10.25 5.02
N PHE A 122 9.31 9.02 4.83
CA PHE A 122 8.61 7.83 5.31
C PHE A 122 8.65 7.72 6.84
N ALA A 123 9.82 7.92 7.47
CA ALA A 123 9.95 7.91 8.92
C ALA A 123 9.04 8.96 9.57
N LYS A 124 8.95 10.17 9.00
CA LYS A 124 8.01 11.20 9.46
C LYS A 124 6.54 10.74 9.37
N ALA A 125 6.17 10.06 8.29
CA ALA A 125 4.83 9.50 8.14
C ALA A 125 4.54 8.41 9.19
N VAL A 126 5.48 7.49 9.42
CA VAL A 126 5.39 6.45 10.46
C VAL A 126 5.27 7.09 11.85
N GLN A 127 6.08 8.11 12.14
CA GLN A 127 6.04 8.85 13.40
C GLN A 127 4.67 9.51 13.60
N ALA A 128 4.15 10.20 12.60
CA ALA A 128 2.84 10.84 12.66
C ALA A 128 1.72 9.82 12.86
N TYR A 129 1.78 8.69 12.15
CA TYR A 129 0.81 7.60 12.26
C TYR A 129 0.79 6.97 13.66
N ASN A 130 1.94 6.85 14.31
CA ASN A 130 2.09 6.26 15.64
C ASN A 130 2.00 7.29 16.79
N GLY A 131 1.39 8.46 16.57
CA GLY A 131 1.15 9.45 17.62
C GLY A 131 2.39 10.21 18.07
N GLY A 132 3.38 10.37 17.18
CA GLY A 132 4.58 11.19 17.41
C GLY A 132 5.84 10.41 17.79
N LEU A 133 5.76 9.08 17.92
CA LEU A 133 6.89 8.22 18.26
C LEU A 133 7.26 7.30 17.10
N LEU A 134 8.55 7.21 16.80
CA LEU A 134 9.06 6.17 15.90
C LEU A 134 9.14 4.84 16.67
N PRO A 135 8.63 3.74 16.10
CA PRO A 135 8.84 2.42 16.68
C PRO A 135 10.33 2.08 16.77
N SER A 136 10.67 1.21 17.72
CA SER A 136 12.02 0.69 17.85
C SER A 136 12.40 -0.18 16.64
N ASN A 137 13.69 -0.44 16.46
CA ASN A 137 14.13 -1.44 15.48
C ASN A 137 13.92 -2.86 16.03
N PRO A 138 13.71 -3.86 15.15
CA PRO A 138 13.56 -5.25 15.57
C PRO A 138 14.83 -5.83 16.20
N SER A 139 16.00 -5.30 15.85
CA SER A 139 17.28 -5.71 16.43
C SER A 139 18.32 -4.59 16.40
N GLN A 140 19.28 -4.65 17.32
CA GLN A 140 20.31 -3.60 17.51
C GLN A 140 21.21 -3.39 16.30
N VAL A 141 21.33 -4.38 15.41
CA VAL A 141 22.16 -4.26 14.21
C VAL A 141 21.66 -3.15 13.27
N PHE A 142 20.38 -2.78 13.38
CA PHE A 142 19.74 -1.74 12.57
C PHE A 142 19.96 -0.31 13.09
N ASP A 143 20.37 -0.16 14.35
CA ASP A 143 20.45 1.15 15.01
C ASP A 143 21.42 2.10 14.30
N ARG A 144 22.49 1.56 13.70
CA ARG A 144 23.46 2.34 12.93
C ARG A 144 22.83 3.13 11.77
N TRP A 145 21.82 2.58 11.10
CA TRP A 145 21.13 3.24 9.98
C TRP A 145 19.96 4.08 10.48
N ALA A 146 19.25 3.62 11.52
CA ALA A 146 18.17 4.40 12.11
C ALA A 146 18.65 5.76 12.64
N ILE A 147 19.83 5.84 13.27
CA ILE A 147 20.39 7.10 13.76
C ILE A 147 20.60 8.11 12.64
N VAL A 148 21.10 7.67 11.47
CA VAL A 148 21.31 8.54 10.30
C VAL A 148 19.99 9.16 9.85
N ILE A 149 18.93 8.35 9.82
CA ILE A 149 17.58 8.79 9.42
C ILE A 149 17.00 9.75 10.45
N VAL A 150 17.09 9.42 11.75
CA VAL A 150 16.56 10.28 12.83
C VAL A 150 17.27 11.64 12.87
N ASN A 151 18.58 11.69 12.62
CA ASN A 151 19.31 12.96 12.55
C ASN A 151 18.85 13.82 11.37
N SER A 152 18.50 13.21 10.23
CA SER A 152 17.97 13.95 9.07
C SER A 152 16.56 14.52 9.32
N LEU A 153 15.73 13.86 10.14
CA LEU A 153 14.42 14.39 10.54
C LEU A 153 14.52 15.71 11.31
N ASN A 154 15.58 15.90 12.09
CA ASN A 154 15.80 17.13 12.84
C ASN A 154 16.38 18.26 11.98
N THR A 155 16.82 17.95 10.76
CA THR A 155 17.43 18.90 9.82
C THR A 155 16.40 19.32 8.78
N GLU A 156 15.22 19.78 9.19
CA GLU A 156 14.24 20.31 8.25
C GLU A 156 14.66 21.72 7.81
N THR A 157 15.06 21.85 6.54
CA THR A 157 15.16 23.18 5.91
C THR A 157 13.78 23.53 5.37
N GLU A 158 13.31 24.77 5.58
CA GLU A 158 12.03 25.29 5.06
C GLU A 158 11.83 25.05 3.53
N ALA A 159 12.91 24.78 2.80
CA ALA A 159 12.92 24.44 1.38
C ALA A 159 12.25 23.09 1.03
N ASP A 160 12.21 22.10 1.94
CA ASP A 160 11.64 20.77 1.66
C ASP A 160 10.11 20.73 1.69
N LYS A 161 9.45 21.84 2.08
CA LYS A 161 7.99 21.98 2.02
C LYS A 161 7.45 22.28 0.61
N ALA A 162 8.30 22.70 -0.33
CA ALA A 162 7.86 23.29 -1.60
C ALA A 162 7.91 22.33 -2.81
N THR A 163 8.65 21.22 -2.74
CA THR A 163 8.79 20.27 -3.85
C THR A 163 7.92 19.03 -3.58
N PRO A 164 7.11 18.55 -4.54
CA PRO A 164 6.46 17.26 -4.41
C PRO A 164 7.54 16.18 -4.22
N VAL A 165 7.54 15.51 -3.07
CA VAL A 165 8.50 14.43 -2.72
C VAL A 165 8.61 13.37 -3.84
N ASP A 166 7.57 13.25 -4.67
CA ASP A 166 7.47 12.24 -5.72
C ASP A 166 8.30 12.59 -6.99
N GLU A 167 8.74 13.85 -7.16
CA GLU A 167 9.51 14.30 -8.34
C GLU A 167 11.01 14.01 -8.26
N GLU A 168 11.57 13.88 -7.05
CA GLU A 168 13.03 13.75 -6.84
C GLU A 168 13.49 12.32 -6.51
N LEU A 169 12.58 11.33 -6.49
CA LEU A 169 12.91 9.94 -6.17
C LEU A 169 13.57 9.24 -7.37
N GLU A 170 14.88 9.06 -7.28
CA GLU A 170 15.65 8.26 -8.23
C GLU A 170 15.20 6.79 -8.21
N VAL A 171 14.94 6.23 -9.39
CA VAL A 171 14.55 4.82 -9.53
C VAL A 171 15.82 3.98 -9.58
N LEU A 172 16.19 3.45 -8.41
CA LEU A 172 17.31 2.53 -8.27
C LEU A 172 16.78 1.11 -8.28
N THR A 173 17.26 0.26 -9.17
CA THR A 173 16.82 -1.13 -9.26
C THR A 173 17.92 -2.14 -8.93
N GLU A 174 19.20 -1.77 -9.12
CA GLU A 174 20.34 -2.68 -9.00
C GLU A 174 21.62 -1.93 -8.55
N ASN A 175 22.62 -2.66 -8.05
CA ASN A 175 23.99 -2.20 -7.75
C ASN A 175 24.14 -1.11 -6.67
N THR A 176 23.17 -0.94 -5.78
CA THR A 176 23.29 0.01 -4.66
C THR A 176 22.84 -0.64 -3.35
N PRO A 177 23.61 -0.52 -2.25
CA PRO A 177 23.18 -1.02 -0.94
C PRO A 177 21.83 -0.42 -0.53
N PHE A 178 20.87 -1.27 -0.21
CA PHE A 178 19.52 -0.85 0.15
C PHE A 178 19.04 -1.47 1.46
N ILE A 179 18.12 -0.77 2.13
CA ILE A 179 17.50 -1.21 3.38
C ILE A 179 15.98 -1.19 3.29
N GLY A 180 15.42 -1.05 2.09
CA GLY A 180 14.00 -1.21 1.87
C GLY A 180 13.66 -1.22 0.39
N VAL A 181 12.41 -1.55 0.10
CA VAL A 181 11.86 -1.48 -1.24
C VAL A 181 10.59 -0.66 -1.27
N ALA A 182 10.27 -0.08 -2.42
CA ALA A 182 9.04 0.66 -2.64
C ALA A 182 8.52 0.41 -4.05
N SER A 183 7.23 0.63 -4.28
CA SER A 183 6.70 0.51 -5.62
C SER A 183 7.23 1.63 -6.54
N GLN A 184 7.34 1.33 -7.83
CA GLN A 184 7.60 2.34 -8.86
C GLN A 184 6.34 3.07 -9.31
N ASP A 185 5.15 2.50 -9.04
CA ASP A 185 3.90 3.13 -9.39
C ASP A 185 3.65 4.38 -8.53
N ARG A 186 3.25 5.48 -9.17
CA ARG A 186 2.94 6.76 -8.50
C ARG A 186 1.43 6.98 -8.34
N GLY A 187 0.65 5.93 -8.61
CA GLY A 187 -0.80 5.93 -8.51
C GLY A 187 -1.30 6.18 -7.10
N LYS A 188 -2.51 6.73 -7.01
CA LYS A 188 -3.24 6.84 -5.74
C LYS A 188 -3.74 5.45 -5.33
N SER A 189 -3.58 5.16 -4.05
CA SER A 189 -4.01 3.91 -3.45
C SER A 189 -5.40 3.97 -2.84
N ILE A 190 -6.10 2.84 -2.82
CA ILE A 190 -7.35 2.63 -2.08
C ILE A 190 -7.03 2.27 -0.62
N VAL A 191 -5.97 1.49 -0.39
CA VAL A 191 -5.45 1.14 0.93
C VAL A 191 -4.46 2.21 1.41
N ALA A 192 -4.30 2.39 2.72
CA ALA A 192 -3.26 3.24 3.28
C ALA A 192 -2.20 2.39 4.00
N TYR A 193 -0.92 2.70 3.78
CA TYR A 193 0.21 2.08 4.47
C TYR A 193 0.90 3.14 5.34
N TYR A 194 0.83 3.01 6.67
CA TYR A 194 1.21 4.07 7.62
C TYR A 194 0.57 5.44 7.31
N GLY A 195 -0.69 5.44 6.86
CA GLY A 195 -1.40 6.67 6.46
C GLY A 195 -1.01 7.23 5.09
N LEU A 196 -0.12 6.56 4.35
CA LEU A 196 0.29 6.98 3.01
C LEU A 196 -0.67 6.40 1.95
N GLU A 197 -1.27 7.28 1.15
CA GLU A 197 -2.25 6.94 0.10
C GLU A 197 -1.63 6.89 -1.32
N ASN A 198 -0.30 6.80 -1.44
CA ASN A 198 0.38 6.70 -2.75
C ASN A 198 1.35 5.52 -2.74
N HIS A 199 1.27 4.66 -3.75
CA HIS A 199 2.07 3.43 -3.85
C HIS A 199 3.57 3.71 -3.80
N SER A 200 4.02 4.79 -4.44
CA SER A 200 5.44 5.17 -4.48
C SER A 200 6.00 5.55 -3.11
N ARG A 201 5.15 5.92 -2.16
CA ARG A 201 5.54 6.29 -0.79
C ARG A 201 5.55 5.11 0.16
N TRP A 202 5.03 3.96 -0.25
CA TRP A 202 5.07 2.76 0.57
C TRP A 202 6.49 2.21 0.59
N ILE A 203 7.16 2.37 1.72
CA ILE A 203 8.51 1.84 1.92
C ILE A 203 8.44 0.63 2.84
N PHE A 204 8.78 -0.53 2.29
CA PHE A 204 8.91 -1.77 3.00
C PHE A 204 10.36 -1.93 3.45
N THR A 205 10.63 -1.62 4.71
CA THR A 205 11.96 -1.64 5.33
C THR A 205 11.90 -2.32 6.70
N PRO A 206 12.89 -3.12 7.14
CA PRO A 206 12.89 -3.71 8.48
C PRO A 206 13.02 -2.68 9.61
N LEU A 207 13.34 -1.43 9.30
CA LEU A 207 13.44 -0.34 10.27
C LEU A 207 12.06 0.04 10.82
N PHE A 208 12.03 0.54 12.06
CA PHE A 208 10.82 1.08 12.69
C PHE A 208 9.64 0.07 12.79
N ARG A 209 9.95 -1.21 13.07
CA ARG A 209 8.96 -2.30 13.17
C ARG A 209 8.85 -2.97 14.54
N GLY A 210 9.65 -2.55 15.50
CA GLY A 210 9.68 -3.09 16.86
C GLY A 210 8.38 -2.84 17.61
N THR A 211 8.14 -3.63 18.66
CA THR A 211 6.93 -3.56 19.48
C THR A 211 6.90 -2.28 20.30
N GLY A 212 6.40 -1.23 19.68
CA GLY A 212 5.97 0.02 20.28
C GLY A 212 4.79 0.54 19.47
N VAL A 213 3.62 -0.08 19.68
CA VAL A 213 2.34 0.20 19.00
C VAL A 213 2.28 -0.28 17.53
N SER A 214 2.17 -1.59 17.31
CA SER A 214 1.76 -2.12 16.01
C SER A 214 0.25 -1.91 15.83
N VAL A 215 -0.17 -0.84 15.14
CA VAL A 215 -1.51 -0.80 14.54
C VAL A 215 -1.43 -1.60 13.24
N GLN A 216 -2.12 -2.74 13.21
CA GLN A 216 -2.25 -3.59 12.02
C GLN A 216 -2.64 -2.71 10.81
N PRO A 217 -1.84 -2.66 9.73
CA PRO A 217 -2.22 -1.96 8.52
C PRO A 217 -3.49 -2.62 7.96
N GLY A 218 -4.58 -1.84 7.87
CA GLY A 218 -5.90 -2.32 7.42
C GLY A 218 -7.03 -2.21 8.43
N ARG A 219 -6.77 -1.81 9.70
CA ARG A 219 -7.86 -1.50 10.64
C ARG A 219 -8.24 -0.02 10.52
N ASN A 220 -9.36 0.25 9.84
CA ASN A 220 -9.98 1.57 9.78
C ASN A 220 -10.06 2.21 11.18
N MET A 221 -9.35 3.31 11.40
CA MET A 221 -9.35 4.06 12.67
C MET A 221 -10.70 4.75 12.99
N ASN A 222 -11.67 4.71 12.07
CA ASN A 222 -12.96 5.38 12.23
C ASN A 222 -13.94 4.67 13.19
N ALA A 223 -13.59 3.52 13.77
CA ALA A 223 -14.48 2.78 14.67
C ALA A 223 -14.31 3.11 16.18
N ALA A 224 -13.27 3.86 16.57
CA ALA A 224 -12.94 4.07 17.98
C ALA A 224 -13.54 5.35 18.61
N ALA A 225 -14.23 6.19 17.83
CA ALA A 225 -14.69 7.50 18.31
C ALA A 225 -16.06 7.49 19.02
N ASN A 226 -16.68 6.32 19.28
CA ASN A 226 -18.01 6.28 19.88
C ASN A 226 -18.16 5.18 20.94
N VAL A 227 -17.32 5.22 21.98
CA VAL A 227 -17.63 4.55 23.25
C VAL A 227 -17.76 5.64 24.31
N ARG A 228 -19.00 5.98 24.64
CA ARG A 228 -19.35 6.88 25.74
C ARG A 228 -18.81 6.27 27.04
N PRO A 229 -18.18 7.05 27.95
CA PRO A 229 -17.79 6.50 29.25
C PRO A 229 -19.04 6.15 30.05
N ALA A 230 -19.11 4.91 30.54
CA ALA A 230 -20.16 4.47 31.45
C ALA A 230 -20.08 5.28 32.76
N THR A 231 -21.12 6.05 33.02
CA THR A 231 -21.31 6.77 34.28
C THR A 231 -21.52 5.75 35.40
N ASN A 232 -20.54 5.57 36.29
CA ASN A 232 -20.73 4.82 37.53
C ASN A 232 -21.62 5.66 38.46
N ILE A 233 -22.87 5.21 38.65
CA ILE A 233 -23.75 5.70 39.71
C ILE A 233 -23.36 4.91 40.97
N ALA A 234 -22.72 5.59 41.91
CA ALA A 234 -22.61 5.11 43.29
C ALA A 234 -24.01 5.23 43.93
N ILE A 235 -24.49 4.12 44.48
CA ILE A 235 -25.70 4.08 45.31
C ILE A 235 -25.20 4.08 46.75
N ASP A 236 -25.61 5.11 47.49
CA ASP A 236 -25.56 5.21 48.95
C ASP A 236 -26.83 4.56 49.53
#